data_AF-A0A645DVW5-F1
#
_entry.id   AF-A0A645DVW5-F1
#
_cell.length_a   1.000
_cell.length_b   1.000
_cell.length_c   1.000
_cell.angle_alpha   90.00
_cell.angle_beta   90.00
_cell.angle_gamma   90.00
#
_symmetry.space_group_name_H-M   'P 1'
#
loop_
_entity.id
_entity.type
_entity.pdbx_description
1 polymer ?
#
loop_
_entity_poly.entity_id
_entity_poly.type
_entity_poly.pdbx_seq_one_letter_code
_entity_poly.pdbx_strand_id
1 'polypeptide(L)' 'MADKDGNELEQLKRELAEERQEISVLKAVLDMAYEGIVIVDKNGKIKMISKPYADFLGGRPKSDRRARHGGD' A
#
# COMPACT_ATOMS: atom_id res chain seq x y z
N MET A 1 -17.87 13.51 32.98
CA MET A 1 -18.21 12.74 31.76
C MET A 1 -17.38 13.19 30.54
N ALA A 2 -16.32 14.00 30.72
CA ALA A 2 -15.52 14.59 29.63
C ALA A 2 -14.20 13.85 29.34
N ASP A 3 -13.82 12.86 30.15
CA ASP A 3 -12.51 12.17 30.03
C ASP A 3 -12.56 10.88 29.20
N LYS A 4 -13.75 10.30 28.96
CA LYS A 4 -13.88 9.03 28.23
C LYS A 4 -13.66 9.19 26.73
N ASP A 5 -14.24 10.22 26.11
CA ASP A 5 -14.16 10.44 24.67
C ASP A 5 -12.72 10.71 24.21
N GLY A 6 -11.93 11.41 25.03
CA GLY A 6 -10.51 11.65 24.77
C GLY A 6 -9.67 10.38 24.85
N ASN A 7 -9.97 9.49 25.81
CA ASN A 7 -9.26 8.23 25.99
C ASN A 7 -9.61 7.22 24.88
N GLU A 8 -10.88 7.12 24.49
CA GLU A 8 -11.33 6.25 23.39
C GLU A 8 -10.70 6.68 22.05
N LEU A 9 -10.61 7.98 21.78
CA LEU A 9 -9.97 8.48 20.57
C LEU A 9 -8.47 8.16 20.52
N GLU A 10 -7.75 8.32 21.63
CA GLU A 10 -6.32 7.98 21.70
C GLU A 10 -6.09 6.47 21.59
N GLN A 11 -6.98 5.65 22.16
CA GLN A 11 -6.93 4.20 22.00
C GLN A 11 -7.13 3.79 20.53
N LEU A 12 -8.15 4.31 19.85
CA LEU A 12 -8.41 4.04 18.43
C LEU A 12 -7.24 4.47 17.54
N LYS A 13 -6.62 5.62 17.82
CA LYS A 13 -5.42 6.07 17.10
C LYS A 13 -4.25 5.12 17.28
N ARG A 14 -4.06 4.59 18.49
CA ARG A 14 -3.00 3.64 18.79
C ARG A 14 -3.21 2.32 18.06
N GLU A 15 -4.42 1.76 18.10
CA GLU A 15 -4.77 0.53 17.36
C GLU A 15 -4.53 0.71 15.86
N LEU A 16 -4.96 1.84 15.29
CA LEU A 16 -4.72 2.16 13.88
C LEU A 16 -3.23 2.29 13.54
N ALA A 17 -2.42 2.83 14.45
CA ALA A 17 -0.97 2.94 14.26
C ALA A 17 -0.29 1.56 14.30
N GLU A 18 -0.73 0.68 15.20
CA GLU A 18 -0.26 -0.71 15.31
C GLU A 18 -0.60 -1.50 14.04
N GLU A 19 -1.85 -1.45 13.55
CA GLU A 19 -2.25 -2.07 12.27
C GLU A 19 -1.43 -1.57 11.08
N ARG A 20 -1.18 -0.25 11.01
CA ARG A 20 -0.36 0.35 9.94
C ARG A 20 1.08 -0.14 9.99
N GLN A 21 1.62 -0.34 11.19
CA GLN A 21 2.97 -0.86 11.36
C GLN A 21 3.06 -2.31 10.88
N GLU A 22 2.08 -3.15 11.21
CA GLU A 22 2.03 -4.53 10.72
C GLU A 22 1.95 -4.60 9.19
N ILE A 23 1.12 -3.76 8.57
CA ILE A 23 1.01 -3.67 7.11
C ILE A 23 2.36 -3.25 6.50
N SER A 24 3.09 -2.34 7.14
CA SER A 24 4.41 -1.90 6.67
C SER A 24 5.43 -3.04 6.68
N VAL A 25 5.45 -3.83 7.76
CA VAL A 25 6.33 -5.00 7.87
C VAL A 25 5.97 -6.05 6.81
N LEU A 26 4.68 -6.36 6.64
CA LEU A 26 4.23 -7.28 5.59
C LEU A 26 4.68 -6.82 4.20
N LYS A 27 4.56 -5.52 3.92
CA LYS A 27 4.96 -4.94 2.64
C LYS A 27 6.47 -5.05 2.41
N ALA A 28 7.28 -4.81 3.44
CA ALA A 28 8.72 -4.99 3.37
C ALA A 28 9.11 -6.45 3.08
N VAL A 29 8.45 -7.41 3.73
CA VAL A 29 8.67 -8.85 3.47
C VAL A 29 8.31 -9.21 2.02
N LEU A 30 7.19 -8.70 1.50
CA LEU A 30 6.78 -8.92 0.10
C LEU A 30 7.75 -8.29 -0.90
N ASP A 31 8.33 -7.13 -0.59
CA ASP A 31 9.31 -6.46 -1.44
C ASP A 31 10.70 -7.13 -1.41
N MET A 32 11.03 -7.84 -0.33
CA MET A 32 12.26 -8.65 -0.22
C MET A 32 12.17 -9.97 -0.98
N ALA A 33 10.96 -10.50 -1.19
CA ALA A 33 10.76 -11.71 -1.98
C ALA A 33 11.03 -11.39 -3.46
N TYR A 34 12.02 -12.06 -4.07
CA TYR A 34 12.29 -11.96 -5.53
C TYR A 34 11.15 -12.56 -6.39
N GLU A 35 10.19 -13.21 -5.75
CA GLU A 35 9.00 -13.76 -6.41
C GLU A 35 7.98 -12.66 -6.68
N GLY A 36 7.36 -12.73 -7.87
CA GLY A 36 6.29 -11.83 -8.21
C GLY A 36 5.01 -12.20 -7.47
N ILE A 37 4.56 -11.37 -6.53
CA ILE A 37 3.37 -11.65 -5.71
C ILE A 37 2.27 -10.63 -6.02
N VAL A 38 1.06 -11.14 -6.28
CA VAL A 38 -0.16 -10.34 -6.40
C VAL A 38 -1.17 -10.84 -5.40
N ILE A 39 -1.70 -9.93 -4.58
CA ILE A 39 -2.80 -10.20 -3.67
C ILE A 39 -4.06 -9.63 -4.30
N VAL A 40 -5.09 -10.46 -4.47
CA VAL A 40 -6.40 -10.07 -5.01
C VAL A 40 -7.50 -10.22 -3.96
N ASP A 41 -8.57 -9.44 -4.08
CA ASP A 41 -9.78 -9.66 -3.31
C ASP A 41 -10.65 -10.79 -3.89
N LYS A 42 -11.75 -11.11 -3.20
CA LYS A 42 -12.72 -12.14 -3.62
C LYS A 42 -13.34 -11.93 -5.01
N ASN A 43 -13.25 -10.72 -5.57
CA ASN A 43 -13.74 -10.38 -6.90
C ASN A 43 -12.61 -10.32 -7.93
N GLY A 44 -11.40 -10.74 -7.57
CA GLY A 44 -10.23 -10.70 -8.44
C GLY A 44 -9.58 -9.33 -8.60
N LYS A 45 -9.95 -8.31 -7.79
CA LYS A 45 -9.29 -7.00 -7.87
C LYS A 45 -7.98 -7.00 -7.11
N ILE A 46 -6.90 -6.54 -7.73
CA ILE A 46 -5.59 -6.40 -7.10
C ILE A 46 -5.67 -5.44 -5.91
N LYS A 47 -5.29 -5.94 -4.74
CA LYS A 47 -5.17 -5.19 -3.48
C LYS A 47 -3.73 -4.80 -3.18
N MET A 48 -2.78 -5.67 -3.50
CA MET A 48 -1.34 -5.41 -3.31
C MET A 48 -0.54 -6.12 -4.41
N ILE A 49 0.63 -5.56 -4.74
CA ILE A 49 1.60 -6.10 -5.69
C ILE A 49 3.00 -5.91 -5.11
N SER A 50 3.85 -6.94 -5.16
CA SER A 50 5.26 -6.80 -4.76
C SER A 50 6.01 -5.92 -5.77
N LYS A 51 7.00 -5.16 -5.30
CA LYS A 51 7.80 -4.30 -6.17
C LYS A 51 8.45 -5.05 -7.36
N PRO A 52 9.06 -6.24 -7.18
CA PRO A 52 9.64 -6.98 -8.30
C PRO A 52 8.62 -7.34 -9.40
N TYR A 53 7.38 -7.67 -9.02
CA TYR A 53 6.33 -7.97 -10.00
C TYR A 53 5.84 -6.72 -10.72
N ALA A 54 5.70 -5.60 -10.00
CA ALA A 54 5.32 -4.32 -10.60
C ALA A 54 6.36 -3.85 -11.62
N ASP A 55 7.65 -3.99 -11.27
CA ASP A 55 8.77 -3.63 -12.15
C ASP A 55 8.81 -4.55 -13.39
N PHE A 56 8.60 -5.86 -13.21
CA PHE A 56 8.48 -6.83 -14.32
C PHE A 56 7.34 -6.50 -15.29
N LEU A 57 6.17 -6.11 -14.78
CA LEU A 57 5.01 -5.72 -15.59
C LEU A 57 5.18 -4.35 -16.30
N GLY A 58 6.34 -3.70 -16.17
CA GLY A 58 6.61 -2.40 -16.78
C GLY A 58 5.94 -1.24 -16.04
N GLY A 59 5.67 -1.40 -14.75
CA GLY A 59 5.04 -0.42 -13.87
C GLY A 59 5.86 0.86 -13.73
N ARG A 60 5.85 1.72 -14.74
CA ARG A 60 6.38 3.08 -14.58
C ARG A 60 5.47 3.86 -13.63
N PRO A 61 6.05 4.68 -12.73
CA PRO A 61 5.26 5.55 -11.86
C PRO A 61 4.33 6.45 -12.69
N LYS A 62 3.13 6.73 -12.19
CA LYS A 62 2.13 7.63 -12.83
C LYS A 62 2.67 9.03 -13.20
N SER A 63 3.85 9.43 -12.72
CA SER A 63 4.51 10.69 -13.08
C SER A 63 4.97 10.78 -14.53
N ASP A 64 5.10 9.66 -15.25
CA ASP A 64 5.67 9.65 -16.61
C ASP A 64 4.63 9.83 -17.74
N ARG A 65 3.39 10.23 -17.41
CA ARG A 65 2.30 10.40 -18.39
C ARG A 65 2.29 11.76 -19.12
N ARG A 66 3.18 12.69 -18.76
CA ARG A 66 3.19 14.09 -19.26
C ARG A 66 4.30 14.41 -20.29
N ALA A 67 4.85 13.42 -21.00
CA ALA A 67 5.96 13.67 -21.93
C ALA A 67 5.72 13.22 -23.39
N ARG A 68 4.47 12.96 -23.80
CA ARG A 68 4.19 12.49 -25.19
C ARG A 68 2.99 13.16 -25.88
N HIS A 69 2.59 14.36 -25.47
CA HIS A 69 1.66 15.20 -26.26
C HIS A 69 2.24 16.61 -26.28
N GLY A 70 3.08 16.87 -27.27
CA GLY A 70 3.85 18.10 -27.43
C GLY A 70 4.78 17.94 -28.63
N GLY A 71 4.18 17.65 -29.77
CA GLY A 71 4.85 17.44 -31.05
C GLY A 71 3.77 17.50 -32.12
N ASP A 72 3.34 18.73 -32.39
CA ASP A 72 2.80 19.23 -33.66
C ASP A 72 3.12 20.73 -33.70
#